data_AF-A0A5B6WDB8-F1
#
_entry.id   AF-A0A5B6WDB8-F1
#
_cell.length_a   1.000
_cell.length_b   1.000
_cell.length_c   1.000
_cell.angle_alpha   90.00
_cell.angle_beta   90.00
_cell.angle_gamma   90.00
#
_symmetry.space_group_name_H-M   'P 1'
#
loop_
_entity.id
_entity.type
_entity.pdbx_description
1 polymer ?
#
loop_
_entity_poly.entity_id
_entity_poly.type
_entity_poly.pdbx_seq_one_letter_code
_entity_poly.pdbx_strand_id
1 'polypeptide(L)'
;MFYTLDQKKKTDPTSLYASGEIKVYGSEKIYGLTQRTRDLSSSDCKKCRDGIIDELPKCCNRLAGGRVISGSCNFRYESFPFVKA
;
A
#
# COMPACT_ATOMS: atom_id res chain seq x y z
N MET A 1 -0.42 16.57 -2.54
CA MET A 1 0.65 15.96 -1.73
C MET A 1 0.56 14.47 -1.92
N PHE A 2 1.34 13.94 -2.86
CA PHE A 2 1.32 12.53 -3.22
C PHE A 2 2.37 11.84 -2.36
N TYR A 3 1.93 11.13 -1.32
CA TYR A 3 2.83 10.35 -0.49
C TYR A 3 3.35 9.18 -1.32
N THR A 4 4.60 9.31 -1.77
CA THR A 4 5.32 8.23 -2.42
C THR A 4 5.75 7.26 -1.32
N LEU A 5 5.17 6.06 -1.29
CA LEU A 5 5.75 4.98 -0.51
C LEU A 5 7.04 4.59 -1.22
N ASP A 6 8.18 5.09 -0.73
CA ASP A 6 9.50 4.68 -1.20
C ASP A 6 9.62 3.16 -1.08
N GLN A 7 9.55 2.48 -2.22
CA GLN A 7 9.73 1.03 -2.32
C GLN A 7 11.20 0.68 -2.10
N LYS A 8 11.68 0.74 -0.86
CA LYS A 8 12.99 0.21 -0.46
C LYS A 8 12.82 -1.03 0.42
N LYS A 9 12.27 -2.10 -0.16
CA LYS A 9 12.49 -3.47 0.34
C LYS A 9 12.41 -4.41 -0.86
N LYS A 10 13.56 -4.98 -1.25
CA LYS A 10 13.67 -5.98 -2.32
C LYS A 10 12.71 -7.12 -1.99
N THR A 11 11.59 -7.18 -2.71
CA THR A 11 10.48 -8.07 -2.37
C THR A 11 10.87 -9.49 -2.77
N ASP A 12 10.85 -10.41 -1.80
CA ASP A 12 10.87 -11.83 -2.09
C ASP A 12 9.65 -12.15 -2.99
N PRO A 13 9.83 -12.74 -4.19
CA PRO A 13 8.74 -13.07 -5.10
C PRO A 13 7.72 -14.04 -4.49
N THR A 14 8.04 -14.72 -3.38
CA THR A 14 7.09 -15.54 -2.61
C THR A 14 6.32 -14.76 -1.56
N SER A 15 6.73 -13.53 -1.22
CA SER A 15 6.00 -12.70 -0.26
C SER A 15 4.71 -12.19 -0.89
N LEU A 16 3.59 -12.59 -0.28
CA LEU A 16 2.24 -12.18 -0.67
C LEU A 16 1.81 -10.87 -0.02
N TYR A 17 2.62 -10.34 0.90
CA TYR A 17 2.37 -9.09 1.58
C TYR A 17 3.66 -8.28 1.72
N ALA A 18 3.50 -6.96 1.84
CA ALA A 18 4.56 -6.05 2.24
C ALA A 18 3.96 -4.94 3.09
N SER A 19 4.64 -4.58 4.17
CA SER A 19 4.29 -3.48 5.04
C SER A 19 5.43 -2.48 5.13
N GLY A 20 5.09 -1.26 5.53
CA GLY A 20 6.07 -0.20 5.74
C GLY A 20 5.46 0.97 6.48
N GLU A 21 6.29 1.90 6.88
CA GLU A 21 5.88 3.17 7.47
C GLU A 21 6.64 4.31 6.81
N ILE A 22 5.98 5.44 6.66
CA ILE A 22 6.60 6.69 6.22
C ILE A 22 6.35 7.76 7.26
N LYS A 23 7.36 8.60 7.51
CA LYS A 23 7.17 9.81 8.31
C LYS A 23 6.49 10.86 7.44
N VAL A 24 5.46 11.49 7.98
CA VAL A 24 4.67 12.52 7.33
C VAL A 24 4.63 13.70 8.28
N TYR A 25 4.80 14.92 7.78
CA TYR A 25 4.74 16.17 8.57
C TYR A 25 5.29 16.08 10.01
N GLY A 26 6.58 16.36 10.20
CA GLY A 26 7.19 16.30 11.51
C GLY A 26 7.34 14.85 12.02
N SER A 27 6.62 14.51 13.10
CA SER A 27 6.70 13.20 13.76
C SER A 27 5.53 12.26 13.46
N GLU A 28 4.54 12.69 12.68
CA GLU A 28 3.44 11.81 12.31
C GLU A 28 3.95 10.69 11.39
N LYS A 29 3.30 9.53 11.44
CA LYS A 29 3.63 8.39 10.61
C LYS A 29 2.39 7.86 9.95
N ILE A 30 2.53 7.42 8.70
CA ILE A 30 1.54 6.61 8.01
C ILE A 30 2.11 5.21 7.87
N TYR A 31 1.32 4.24 8.29
CA TYR A 31 1.62 2.82 8.20
C TYR A 31 0.87 2.26 7.01
N GLY A 32 1.53 1.43 6.19
CA GLY A 32 0.99 0.88 4.96
C GLY A 32 1.14 -0.63 4.91
N LEU A 33 0.17 -1.29 4.29
CA LEU A 33 0.18 -2.71 3.94
C LEU A 33 -0.31 -2.87 2.50
N THR A 34 0.39 -3.68 1.73
CA THR A 34 -0.10 -4.27 0.48
C THR A 34 -0.13 -5.79 0.61
N GLN A 35 -1.15 -6.41 0.06
CA GLN A 35 -1.30 -7.85 -0.04
C GLN A 35 -1.84 -8.21 -1.41
N ARG A 36 -1.30 -9.28 -1.99
CA ARG A 36 -1.72 -9.88 -3.26
C ARG A 36 -2.05 -11.35 -3.08
N THR A 37 -2.88 -11.90 -3.97
CA THR A 37 -3.13 -13.34 -4.01
C THR A 37 -1.99 -14.08 -4.73
N ARG A 38 -1.88 -15.40 -4.49
CA ARG A 38 -0.74 -16.22 -4.91
C ARG A 38 -0.73 -16.57 -6.41
N ASP A 39 -1.87 -16.41 -7.05
CA ASP A 39 -2.16 -16.66 -8.46
C ASP A 39 -1.77 -15.50 -9.40
N LEU A 40 -1.36 -14.34 -8.86
CA LEU A 40 -1.02 -13.18 -9.67
C LEU A 40 0.36 -13.30 -10.32
N SER A 41 0.39 -13.15 -11.65
CA SER A 41 1.61 -12.92 -12.42
C SER A 41 2.30 -11.61 -12.04
N SER A 42 3.57 -11.43 -12.40
CA SER A 42 4.27 -10.15 -12.18
C SER A 42 3.59 -8.97 -12.89
N SER A 43 3.02 -9.19 -14.07
CA SER A 43 2.26 -8.15 -14.80
C SER A 43 0.96 -7.78 -14.09
N ASP A 44 0.24 -8.75 -13.54
CA ASP A 44 -1.02 -8.47 -12.85
C ASP A 44 -0.77 -7.85 -11.47
N CYS A 45 0.35 -8.20 -10.82
CA CYS A 45 0.84 -7.49 -9.64
C CYS A 45 1.09 -6.01 -9.93
N LYS A 46 1.68 -5.69 -11.09
CA LYS A 46 1.89 -4.29 -11.51
C LYS A 46 0.56 -3.58 -11.78
N LYS A 47 -0.37 -4.19 -12.52
CA LYS A 47 -1.71 -3.61 -12.76
C LYS A 47 -2.44 -3.30 -11.46
N CYS A 48 -2.37 -4.22 -10.50
CA CYS A 48 -2.96 -4.03 -9.19
C CYS A 48 -2.35 -2.84 -8.45
N ARG A 49 -1.02 -2.72 -8.41
CA ARG A 49 -0.33 -1.58 -7.81
C ARG A 49 -0.74 -0.27 -8.47
N ASP A 50 -0.73 -0.23 -9.80
CA ASP A 50 -1.03 0.98 -10.57
C ASP A 50 -2.52 1.38 -10.37
N GLY A 51 -3.44 0.41 -10.35
CA GLY A 51 -4.86 0.66 -10.04
C GLY A 51 -5.10 1.18 -8.61
N ILE A 52 -4.34 0.70 -7.62
CA ILE A 52 -4.39 1.26 -6.26
C ILE A 52 -3.94 2.72 -6.26
N ILE A 53 -2.85 3.05 -6.95
CA ILE A 53 -2.33 4.42 -7.04
C ILE A 53 -3.36 5.36 -7.69
N ASP A 54 -4.10 4.87 -8.69
CA ASP A 54 -5.14 5.64 -9.36
C ASP A 54 -6.41 5.83 -8.51
N GLU A 55 -6.76 4.85 -7.67
CA GLU A 55 -7.96 4.90 -6.83
C GLU A 55 -7.77 5.66 -5.52
N LEU A 56 -6.57 5.64 -4.94
CA LEU A 56 -6.29 6.30 -3.66
C LEU A 56 -6.68 7.79 -3.62
N PRO A 57 -6.35 8.62 -4.64
CA PRO A 57 -6.78 10.02 -4.69
C PRO A 57 -8.28 10.20 -4.86
N LYS A 58 -9.02 9.19 -5.36
CA LYS A 58 -10.47 9.27 -5.56
C LYS A 58 -11.22 8.86 -4.30
N CYS A 59 -10.81 7.75 -3.67
CA CYS A 59 -11.51 7.20 -2.50
C CYS A 59 -11.16 7.92 -1.20
N CYS A 60 -9.90 8.34 -1.06
CA CYS A 60 -9.28 8.45 0.25
C CYS A 60 -8.47 9.75 0.42
N ASN A 61 -8.66 10.71 -0.50
CA ASN A 61 -7.97 11.99 -0.44
C ASN A 61 -8.28 12.71 0.87
N ARG A 62 -7.23 13.19 1.55
CA ARG A 62 -7.29 13.88 2.85
C ARG A 62 -7.83 13.06 4.02
N LEU A 63 -8.03 11.75 3.86
CA LEU A 63 -8.39 10.87 4.97
C LEU A 63 -7.13 10.38 5.71
N ALA A 64 -7.23 10.29 7.03
CA ALA A 64 -6.15 9.77 7.90
C ALA A 64 -5.84 8.29 7.67
N GLY A 65 -6.76 7.56 7.03
CA GLY A 65 -6.61 6.18 6.65
C GLY A 65 -7.48 5.85 5.44
N GLY A 66 -7.17 4.76 4.76
CA GLY A 66 -7.89 4.34 3.57
C GLY A 66 -7.54 2.93 3.14
N ARG A 67 -8.48 2.32 2.42
CA ARG A 67 -8.34 0.94 1.96
C ARG A 67 -8.88 0.80 0.53
N VAL A 68 -8.09 0.19 -0.34
CA VAL A 68 -8.49 -0.18 -1.69
C VAL A 68 -8.41 -1.71 -1.80
N ILE A 69 -9.52 -2.33 -2.15
CA ILE A 69 -9.62 -3.80 -2.28
C ILE A 69 -10.15 -4.13 -3.68
N SER A 70 -9.52 -5.09 -4.32
CA SER A 70 -10.00 -5.77 -5.52
C SER A 70 -9.91 -7.29 -5.32
N GLY A 71 -10.40 -8.08 -6.26
CA GLY A 71 -10.44 -9.54 -6.13
C GLY A 71 -9.08 -10.19 -5.80
N SER A 72 -7.98 -9.60 -6.29
CA SER A 72 -6.65 -10.18 -6.14
C SER A 72 -5.69 -9.32 -5.31
N CYS A 73 -6.13 -8.14 -4.85
CA CYS A 73 -5.26 -7.17 -4.19
C CYS A 73 -5.94 -6.36 -3.10
N ASN A 74 -5.17 -6.08 -2.05
CA ASN A 74 -5.59 -5.30 -0.90
C ASN A 74 -4.49 -4.30 -0.54
N PHE A 75 -4.84 -3.03 -0.43
CA PHE A 75 -3.99 -1.97 0.08
C PHE A 75 -4.68 -1.28 1.23
N ARG A 76 -3.95 -1.04 2.31
CA ARG A 76 -4.44 -0.31 3.49
C ARG A 76 -3.36 0.63 4.00
N TYR A 77 -3.76 1.85 4.35
CA TYR A 77 -2.92 2.76 5.11
C TYR A 77 -3.69 3.37 6.28
N GLU A 78 -2.98 3.69 7.36
CA GLU A 78 -3.54 4.29 8.58
C GLU A 78 -2.52 5.22 9.24
N SER A 79 -2.98 6.18 10.03
CA SER A 79 -2.15 7.06 10.88
C SER A 79 -1.70 6.42 12.20
N PHE A 80 -2.14 5.19 12.48
CA PHE A 80 -1.77 4.42 13.66
C PHE A 80 -1.15 3.07 13.27
N PRO A 81 -0.26 2.49 14.11
CA PRO A 81 0.37 1.22 13.81
C PRO A 81 -0.66 0.08 13.87
N PHE A 82 -0.95 -0.54 12.73
CA PHE A 82 -1.79 -1.74 12.62
C PHE A 82 -1.04 -2.95 12.06
N VAL A 83 0.17 -2.74 11.55
CA VAL A 83 1.06 -3.76 11.01
C VAL A 83 2.49 -3.44 11.44
N LYS A 84 3.32 -4.46 11.63
CA LYS A 84 4.76 -4.27 11.83
C LYS A 84 5.42 -3.99 10.49
N ALA A 85 6.27 -2.95 10.43
CA ALA A 85 7.12 -2.65 9.26
C ALA A 85 8.33 -3.61 9.15
#